data_AF-A0A5J4LG49-F1
#
_entry.id   AF-A0A5J4LG49-F1
#
_cell.length_a   1.000
_cell.length_b   1.000
_cell.length_c   1.000
_cell.angle_alpha   90.00
_cell.angle_beta   90.00
_cell.angle_gamma   90.00
#
_symmetry.space_group_name_H-M   'P 1'
#
loop_
_entity.id
_entity.type
_entity.pdbx_description
1 polymer ?
#
loop_
_entity_poly.entity_id
_entity_poly.type
_entity_poly.pdbx_seq_one_letter_code
_entity_poly.pdbx_strand_id
1 'polypeptide(L)'
;MNKNTGCPTPEEAGIPTMSLADYGERRWPAAMHGLEELTMSPYRAGWRLRVVPSIGHVRVRDVTRRVVNRALHCWIADECGLSTVKNSLAVLVRVLEQAVRDGVLDANPARVAGWQQEYQRAQSERATPRTLALPDEQALERLATTLVQRSSDGYEGWGDIVRFAAWTGTRFSEVSALQAQDIDISTWTWQVQRLTVSGPGGLDDRACRGRHHRVVPLRPAARELAAARLEAARHTPVARLFTGPHRRRFTAAVLRDTTRWDDVVAELGHEHLRRQDLRHTGLTWMADAGLPLPLLCGAAGRPPQEARGYLPPDRPVRPAERPGEPPVSSAPARTTGGGRTAFRRPPAG
;
A
#
# COMPACT_ATOMS: atom_id res chain seq x y z
N MET A 1 22.35 -39.21 40.90
CA MET A 1 23.24 -38.99 39.74
C MET A 1 22.61 -39.61 38.51
N ASN A 2 22.24 -38.84 37.49
CA ASN A 2 22.07 -39.36 36.13
C ASN A 2 22.63 -38.30 35.17
N LYS A 3 23.91 -38.46 34.83
CA LYS A 3 24.58 -37.67 33.79
C LYS A 3 24.09 -38.21 32.45
N ASN A 4 23.07 -37.58 31.88
CA ASN A 4 22.69 -37.81 30.49
C ASN A 4 23.58 -36.95 29.59
N THR A 5 24.86 -37.31 29.49
CA THR A 5 25.79 -36.77 28.49
C THR A 5 25.47 -37.43 27.16
N GLY A 6 24.51 -36.86 26.44
CA GLY A 6 24.30 -37.15 25.03
C GLY A 6 25.56 -36.75 24.24
N CYS A 7 26.17 -37.72 23.58
CA CYS A 7 27.25 -37.48 22.64
C CYS A 7 26.68 -36.61 21.49
N PRO A 8 27.25 -35.44 21.19
CA PRO A 8 26.77 -34.63 20.08
C PRO A 8 26.98 -35.40 18.78
N THR A 9 25.98 -35.41 17.93
CA THR A 9 26.08 -36.07 16.62
C THR A 9 27.19 -35.40 15.79
N PRO A 10 27.90 -36.12 14.90
CA PRO A 10 28.97 -35.54 14.10
C PRO A 10 28.53 -34.35 13.22
N GLU A 11 27.22 -34.16 13.02
CA GLU A 11 26.67 -32.97 12.37
C GLU A 11 26.73 -31.69 13.21
N GLU A 12 26.85 -31.78 14.54
CA GLU A 12 26.86 -30.64 15.48
C GLU A 12 28.27 -30.09 15.74
N ALA A 13 29.30 -30.84 15.36
CA ALA A 13 30.70 -30.46 15.50
C ALA A 13 31.10 -29.39 14.47
N GLY A 14 30.85 -28.12 14.79
CA GLY A 14 31.28 -26.96 13.98
C GLY A 14 30.28 -25.81 13.88
N ILE A 15 29.07 -25.98 14.43
CA ILE A 15 28.01 -24.96 14.41
C ILE A 15 28.44 -23.63 15.09
N PRO A 16 29.15 -23.61 16.23
CA PRO A 16 29.54 -22.35 16.89
C PRO A 16 30.60 -21.55 16.11
N THR A 17 31.38 -22.22 15.27
CA THR A 17 32.43 -21.61 14.42
C THR A 17 31.92 -21.18 13.07
N MET A 18 30.68 -21.57 12.71
CA MET A 18 30.06 -21.33 11.42
C MET A 18 29.72 -19.85 11.22
N SER A 19 29.83 -19.37 9.98
CA SER A 19 29.35 -18.05 9.60
C SER A 19 27.81 -18.01 9.69
N LEU A 20 27.24 -16.82 9.88
CA LEU A 20 25.79 -16.64 9.90
C LEU A 20 25.16 -17.07 8.58
N ALA A 21 25.84 -16.82 7.45
CA ALA A 21 25.38 -17.24 6.13
C ALA A 21 25.25 -18.76 6.07
N ASP A 22 26.33 -19.49 6.37
CA ASP A 22 26.34 -20.95 6.24
C ASP A 22 25.37 -21.60 7.25
N TYR A 23 25.31 -21.07 8.47
CA TYR A 23 24.37 -21.54 9.48
C TYR A 23 22.92 -21.36 9.03
N GLY A 24 22.60 -20.18 8.50
CA GLY A 24 21.25 -19.88 8.04
C GLY A 24 20.84 -20.72 6.84
N GLU A 25 21.74 -21.03 5.90
CA GLU A 25 21.46 -21.98 4.80
C GLU A 25 21.22 -23.40 5.34
N ARG A 26 22.09 -23.89 6.25
CA ARG A 26 21.97 -25.24 6.81
C ARG A 26 20.71 -25.43 7.65
N ARG A 27 20.32 -24.41 8.42
CA ARG A 27 19.13 -24.43 9.28
C ARG A 27 17.90 -23.80 8.63
N TRP A 28 17.96 -23.43 7.36
CA TRP A 28 16.86 -22.79 6.64
C TRP A 28 15.54 -23.56 6.74
N PRO A 29 15.51 -24.90 6.52
CA PRO A 29 14.26 -25.66 6.60
C PRO A 29 13.61 -25.60 7.99
N ALA A 30 14.43 -25.68 9.05
CA ALA A 30 13.95 -25.59 10.43
C ALA A 30 13.49 -24.17 10.79
N ALA A 31 14.29 -23.16 10.44
CA ALA A 31 13.98 -21.76 10.73
C ALA A 31 12.70 -21.27 10.02
N MET A 32 12.43 -21.76 8.81
CA MET A 32 11.26 -21.37 8.01
C MET A 32 10.06 -22.31 8.15
N HIS A 33 10.13 -23.32 9.01
CA HIS A 33 9.04 -24.26 9.24
C HIS A 33 7.72 -23.55 9.60
N GLY A 34 6.61 -24.04 9.03
CA GLY A 34 5.25 -23.52 9.26
C GLY A 34 4.89 -22.23 8.52
N LEU A 35 5.74 -21.76 7.59
CA LEU A 35 5.41 -20.61 6.73
C LEU A 35 4.82 -21.04 5.38
N GLU A 36 3.72 -20.39 4.97
CA GLU A 36 3.26 -20.43 3.58
C GLU A 36 4.35 -19.91 2.64
N GLU A 37 4.47 -20.50 1.45
CA GLU A 37 5.49 -20.17 0.45
C GLU A 37 5.48 -18.68 0.04
N LEU A 38 4.30 -18.07 -0.02
CA LEU A 38 4.09 -16.63 -0.24
C LEU A 38 4.84 -15.76 0.78
N THR A 39 4.83 -16.22 2.04
CA THR A 39 5.46 -15.52 3.16
C THR A 39 6.96 -15.76 3.16
N MET A 40 7.43 -16.89 2.62
CA MET A 40 8.84 -17.24 2.53
C MET A 40 9.58 -16.42 1.46
N SER A 41 8.94 -16.09 0.34
CA SER A 41 9.56 -15.31 -0.76
C SER A 41 10.22 -13.99 -0.31
N PRO A 42 9.54 -13.08 0.41
CA PRO A 42 10.17 -11.86 0.91
C PRO A 42 11.27 -12.12 1.95
N TYR A 43 11.20 -13.24 2.69
CA TYR A 43 12.23 -13.62 3.67
C TYR A 43 13.49 -14.12 2.96
N ARG A 44 13.37 -14.94 1.91
CA ARG A 44 14.51 -15.33 1.05
C ARG A 44 15.17 -14.12 0.43
N ALA A 45 14.39 -13.18 -0.10
CA ALA A 45 14.92 -11.94 -0.65
C ALA A 45 15.61 -11.07 0.42
N GLY A 46 15.04 -10.98 1.62
CA GLY A 46 15.64 -10.32 2.78
C GLY A 46 16.99 -10.93 3.17
N TRP A 47 17.05 -12.25 3.22
CA TRP A 47 18.25 -13.00 3.55
C TRP A 47 19.36 -12.78 2.51
N ARG A 48 19.07 -13.11 1.24
CA ARG A 48 20.05 -13.08 0.14
C ARG A 48 20.56 -11.68 -0.19
N LEU A 49 19.69 -10.67 -0.20
CA LEU A 49 20.04 -9.34 -0.69
C LEU A 49 20.54 -8.40 0.41
N ARG A 50 20.32 -8.73 1.69
CA ARG A 50 20.63 -7.82 2.81
C ARG A 50 21.34 -8.51 3.96
N VAL A 51 20.73 -9.52 4.56
CA VAL A 51 21.33 -10.16 5.75
C VAL A 51 22.69 -10.76 5.43
N VAL A 52 22.79 -11.57 4.38
CA VAL A 52 24.04 -12.24 3.98
C VAL A 52 25.11 -11.21 3.56
N PRO A 53 24.84 -10.24 2.67
CA PRO A 53 25.82 -9.20 2.34
C PRO A 53 26.27 -8.34 3.53
N SER A 54 25.37 -8.00 4.46
CA SER A 54 25.70 -7.11 5.57
C SER A 54 26.46 -7.80 6.70
N ILE A 55 26.00 -8.98 7.13
CA ILE A 55 26.51 -9.64 8.35
C ILE A 55 26.67 -11.16 8.19
N GLY A 56 26.49 -11.72 7.00
CA GLY A 56 26.59 -13.16 6.77
C GLY A 56 27.95 -13.76 7.08
N HIS A 57 29.02 -12.97 6.91
CA HIS A 57 30.40 -13.36 7.23
C HIS A 57 30.70 -13.41 8.74
N VAL A 58 29.85 -12.81 9.58
CA VAL A 58 30.01 -12.82 11.04
C VAL A 58 29.68 -14.22 11.57
N ARG A 59 30.51 -14.76 12.47
CA ARG A 59 30.21 -16.05 13.11
C ARG A 59 28.92 -15.96 13.91
N VAL A 60 28.10 -16.99 13.91
CA VAL A 60 26.77 -16.97 14.55
C VAL A 60 26.86 -16.56 16.03
N ARG A 61 27.83 -17.09 16.76
CA ARG A 61 28.09 -16.76 18.18
C ARG A 61 28.50 -15.31 18.44
N ASP A 62 29.06 -14.64 17.42
CA ASP A 62 29.53 -13.26 17.52
C ASP A 62 28.46 -12.25 17.06
N VAL A 63 27.30 -12.73 16.62
CA VAL A 63 26.18 -11.86 16.26
C VAL A 63 25.64 -11.24 17.54
N THR A 64 25.93 -9.96 17.74
CA THR A 64 25.46 -9.18 18.89
C THR A 64 24.37 -8.19 18.46
N ARG A 65 23.62 -7.66 19.44
CA ARG A 65 22.62 -6.59 19.18
C ARG A 65 23.22 -5.41 18.43
N ARG A 66 24.47 -5.05 18.74
CA ARG A 66 25.22 -3.97 18.07
C ARG A 66 25.45 -4.26 16.59
N VAL A 67 25.79 -5.50 16.24
CA VAL A 67 25.98 -5.93 14.84
C VAL A 67 24.66 -5.85 14.08
N VAL A 68 23.56 -6.33 14.68
CA VAL A 68 22.23 -6.26 14.05
C VAL A 68 21.77 -4.82 13.88
N ASN A 69 21.91 -3.97 14.91
CA ASN A 69 21.53 -2.55 14.82
C ASN A 69 22.33 -1.82 13.75
N ARG A 70 23.64 -2.09 13.61
CA ARG A 70 24.45 -1.50 12.55
C ARG A 70 23.93 -1.90 11.16
N ALA A 71 23.64 -3.18 10.94
CA ALA A 71 23.08 -3.66 9.67
C ALA A 71 21.73 -3.01 9.36
N LEU A 72 20.86 -2.90 10.36
CA LEU A 72 19.58 -2.21 10.28
C LEU A 72 19.75 -0.74 9.88
N HIS A 73 20.66 0.01 10.52
CA HIS A 73 20.94 1.40 10.17
C HIS A 73 21.48 1.53 8.75
N CYS A 74 22.34 0.61 8.29
CA CYS A 74 22.79 0.58 6.90
C CYS A 74 21.61 0.40 5.94
N TRP A 75 20.69 -0.55 6.19
CA TRP A 75 19.52 -0.73 5.31
C TRP A 75 18.60 0.50 5.28
N ILE A 76 18.49 1.23 6.39
CA ILE A 76 17.72 2.48 6.47
C ILE A 76 18.45 3.60 5.72
N ALA A 77 19.78 3.67 5.83
CA ALA A 77 20.61 4.61 5.08
C ALA A 77 20.58 4.33 3.57
N ASP A 78 20.57 3.06 3.17
CA ASP A 78 20.40 2.58 1.79
C ASP A 78 18.94 2.70 1.29
N GLU A 79 18.11 3.45 2.01
CA GLU A 79 16.72 3.78 1.65
C GLU A 79 15.79 2.58 1.37
N CYS A 80 16.11 1.42 1.98
CA CYS A 80 15.24 0.26 1.92
C CYS A 80 13.87 0.61 2.50
N GLY A 81 12.79 0.29 1.77
CA GLY A 81 11.42 0.53 2.25
C GLY A 81 11.09 -0.23 3.55
N LEU A 82 10.11 0.26 4.32
CA LEU A 82 9.75 -0.28 5.64
C LEU A 82 9.50 -1.79 5.63
N SER A 83 8.71 -2.26 4.66
CA SER A 83 8.41 -3.70 4.51
C SER A 83 9.66 -4.51 4.19
N THR A 84 10.58 -3.92 3.43
CA THR A 84 11.85 -4.54 3.06
C THR A 84 12.75 -4.71 4.28
N VAL A 85 12.90 -3.65 5.10
CA VAL A 85 13.63 -3.69 6.37
C VAL A 85 12.97 -4.68 7.33
N LYS A 86 11.63 -4.62 7.48
CA LYS A 86 10.84 -5.54 8.31
C LYS A 86 11.07 -7.00 7.95
N ASN A 87 10.98 -7.35 6.67
CA ASN A 87 11.11 -8.73 6.20
C ASN A 87 12.55 -9.24 6.34
N SER A 88 13.54 -8.37 6.14
CA SER A 88 14.97 -8.70 6.32
C SER A 88 15.32 -8.90 7.81
N LEU A 89 14.72 -8.11 8.70
CA LEU A 89 14.86 -8.34 10.14
C LEU A 89 14.09 -9.58 10.60
N ALA A 90 12.88 -9.82 10.08
CA ALA A 90 12.05 -10.96 10.46
C ALA A 90 12.71 -12.30 10.12
N VAL A 91 13.32 -12.43 8.94
CA VAL A 91 14.06 -13.64 8.58
C VAL A 91 15.27 -13.84 9.49
N LEU A 92 16.01 -12.78 9.80
CA LEU A 92 17.14 -12.84 10.73
C LEU A 92 16.70 -13.27 12.14
N VAL A 93 15.58 -12.74 12.64
CA VAL A 93 15.00 -13.16 13.93
C VAL A 93 14.73 -14.66 13.92
N ARG A 94 14.10 -15.20 12.87
CA ARG A 94 13.77 -16.64 12.80
C ARG A 94 15.02 -17.52 12.76
N VAL A 95 16.04 -17.15 11.98
CA VAL A 95 17.31 -17.88 11.92
C VAL A 95 18.01 -17.86 13.28
N LEU A 96 18.07 -16.71 13.95
CA LEU A 96 18.70 -16.62 15.28
C LEU A 96 17.86 -17.23 16.40
N GLU A 97 16.53 -17.34 16.25
CA GLU A 97 15.73 -18.18 17.16
C GLU A 97 16.10 -19.65 17.03
N GLN A 98 16.38 -20.13 15.83
CA GLN A 98 16.90 -21.48 15.64
C GLN A 98 18.28 -21.63 16.30
N ALA A 99 19.15 -20.62 16.21
CA ALA A 99 20.44 -20.64 16.90
C ALA A 99 20.32 -20.71 18.43
N VAL A 100 19.28 -20.09 19.00
CA VAL A 100 18.96 -20.24 20.43
C VAL A 100 18.46 -21.64 20.75
N ARG A 101 17.57 -22.22 19.92
CA ARG A 101 17.10 -23.61 20.10
C ARG A 101 18.24 -24.63 19.99
N ASP A 102 19.20 -24.37 19.11
CA ASP A 102 20.40 -25.18 18.91
C ASP A 102 21.47 -24.95 20.01
N GLY A 103 21.23 -24.06 20.98
CA GLY A 103 22.17 -23.76 22.08
C GLY A 103 23.42 -22.97 21.67
N VAL A 104 23.43 -22.36 20.48
CA VAL A 104 24.55 -21.56 19.96
C VAL A 104 24.55 -20.15 20.56
N LEU A 105 23.36 -19.64 20.85
CA LEU A 105 23.14 -18.32 21.45
C LEU A 105 22.26 -18.45 22.69
N ASP A 106 22.57 -17.71 23.75
CA ASP A 106 21.72 -17.67 24.96
C ASP A 106 20.43 -16.87 24.74
N ALA A 107 20.48 -15.87 23.86
CA ALA A 107 19.36 -15.00 23.55
C ALA A 107 19.45 -14.49 22.11
N ASN A 108 18.30 -14.19 21.51
CA ASN A 108 18.24 -13.70 20.14
C ASN A 108 18.56 -12.18 20.07
N PRO A 109 19.70 -11.77 19.49
CA PRO A 109 20.10 -10.37 19.40
C PRO A 109 19.30 -9.57 18.35
N ALA A 110 18.59 -10.24 17.44
CA ALA A 110 17.80 -9.58 16.40
C ALA A 110 16.40 -9.17 16.86
N ARG A 111 16.00 -9.48 18.09
CA ARG A 111 14.81 -8.89 18.72
C ARG A 111 15.09 -7.44 19.14
N VAL A 112 15.23 -6.57 18.14
CA VAL A 112 15.41 -5.14 18.34
C VAL A 112 14.05 -4.52 18.64
N ALA A 113 13.93 -3.82 19.77
CA ALA A 113 12.76 -3.00 20.09
C ALA A 113 12.95 -1.59 19.52
N GLY A 114 11.86 -0.89 19.20
CA GLY A 114 11.92 0.54 18.84
C GLY A 114 12.43 0.87 17.43
N TRP A 115 13.03 -0.06 16.68
CA TRP A 115 13.54 0.21 15.32
C TRP A 115 12.51 0.78 14.34
N GLN A 116 11.23 0.47 14.55
CA GLN A 116 10.14 1.04 13.75
C GLN A 116 9.99 2.55 13.99
N GLN A 117 10.20 3.02 15.21
CA GLN A 117 10.19 4.44 15.54
C GLN A 117 11.41 5.14 14.94
N GLU A 118 12.58 4.49 14.94
CA GLU A 118 13.78 5.01 14.29
C GLU A 118 13.61 5.11 12.77
N TYR A 119 13.05 4.08 12.14
CA TYR A 119 12.67 4.12 10.72
C TYR A 119 11.68 5.24 10.44
N GLN A 120 10.62 5.35 11.26
CA GLN A 120 9.61 6.39 11.13
C GLN A 120 10.23 7.78 11.29
N ARG A 121 11.12 7.99 12.27
CA ARG A 121 11.81 9.26 12.50
C ARG A 121 12.68 9.64 11.30
N ALA A 122 13.49 8.70 10.82
CA ALA A 122 14.32 8.89 9.64
C ALA A 122 13.49 9.19 8.38
N GLN A 123 12.28 8.68 8.26
CA GLN A 123 11.38 8.97 7.14
C GLN A 123 10.55 10.25 7.32
N SER A 124 10.08 10.53 8.54
CA SER A 124 9.30 11.72 8.87
C SER A 124 10.12 13.00 8.77
N GLU A 125 11.42 12.91 9.02
CA GLU A 125 12.37 13.99 8.73
C GLU A 125 12.55 14.23 7.22
N ARG A 126 12.10 13.31 6.35
CA ARG A 126 12.37 13.32 4.91
C ARG A 126 11.18 13.65 4.01
N ALA A 127 9.92 13.34 4.39
CA ALA A 127 8.76 13.67 3.55
C ALA A 127 7.43 13.63 4.32
N THR A 128 6.55 14.60 4.06
CA THR A 128 5.14 14.48 4.48
C THR A 128 4.36 13.68 3.42
N PRO A 129 3.27 12.97 3.76
CA PRO A 129 2.50 12.22 2.77
C PRO A 129 2.02 13.05 1.58
N ARG A 130 1.85 14.37 1.76
CA ARG A 130 1.49 15.31 0.69
C ARG A 130 2.64 15.62 -0.27
N THR A 131 3.89 15.61 0.17
CA THR A 131 5.04 15.82 -0.73
C THR A 131 5.28 14.65 -1.66
N LEU A 132 4.64 13.50 -1.40
CA LEU A 132 4.64 12.31 -2.26
C LEU A 132 3.46 12.27 -3.24
N ALA A 133 2.55 13.25 -3.18
CA ALA A 133 1.43 13.34 -4.09
C ALA A 133 1.84 14.01 -5.40
N LEU A 134 1.24 13.56 -6.50
CA LEU A 134 1.29 14.32 -7.75
C LEU A 134 0.71 15.72 -7.53
N PRO A 135 1.28 16.76 -8.17
CA PRO A 135 0.90 18.14 -7.93
C PRO A 135 -0.53 18.43 -8.41
N ASP A 136 -0.92 17.90 -9.56
CA ASP A 136 -2.20 18.20 -10.21
C ASP A 136 -2.66 17.08 -11.16
N GLU A 137 -3.87 17.24 -11.69
CA GLU A 137 -4.49 16.32 -12.65
C GLU A 137 -3.73 16.28 -13.99
N GLN A 138 -3.10 17.39 -14.40
CA GLN A 138 -2.33 17.44 -15.63
C GLN A 138 -1.07 16.54 -15.53
N ALA A 139 -0.43 16.50 -14.36
CA ALA A 139 0.69 15.60 -14.07
C ALA A 139 0.26 14.13 -14.09
N LEU A 140 -0.93 13.82 -13.56
CA LEU A 140 -1.49 12.47 -13.66
C LEU A 140 -1.78 12.08 -15.11
N GLU A 141 -2.36 12.98 -15.91
CA GLU A 141 -2.65 12.71 -17.31
C GLU A 141 -1.38 12.51 -18.14
N ARG A 142 -0.36 13.36 -17.94
CA ARG A 142 0.96 13.16 -18.56
C ARG A 142 1.56 11.81 -18.16
N LEU A 143 1.55 11.47 -16.87
CA LEU A 143 2.06 10.20 -16.40
C LEU A 143 1.33 9.02 -17.05
N ALA A 144 -0.01 9.01 -17.00
CA ALA A 144 -0.82 7.93 -17.55
C ALA A 144 -0.59 7.74 -19.06
N THR A 145 -0.57 8.84 -19.83
CA THR A 145 -0.34 8.79 -21.28
C THR A 145 1.08 8.33 -21.61
N THR A 146 2.11 8.85 -20.93
CA THR A 146 3.50 8.43 -21.18
C THR A 146 3.73 6.96 -20.83
N LEU A 147 3.12 6.47 -19.74
CA LEU A 147 3.20 5.05 -19.36
C LEU A 147 2.60 4.12 -20.42
N VAL A 148 1.47 4.50 -21.02
CA VAL A 148 0.86 3.73 -22.14
C VAL A 148 1.75 3.79 -23.37
N GLN A 149 2.27 4.96 -23.74
CA GLN A 149 3.16 5.11 -24.90
C GLN A 149 4.45 4.31 -24.78
N ARG A 150 4.97 4.17 -23.55
CA ARG A 150 6.18 3.39 -23.26
C ARG A 150 5.90 1.92 -22.99
N SER A 151 4.62 1.53 -22.91
CA SER A 151 4.26 0.16 -22.63
C SER A 151 4.61 -0.73 -23.82
N SER A 152 5.22 -1.88 -23.56
CA SER A 152 5.62 -2.80 -24.63
C SER A 152 4.44 -3.38 -25.42
N ASP A 153 3.23 -3.31 -24.86
CA ASP A 153 1.98 -3.86 -25.42
C ASP A 153 1.02 -2.79 -25.95
N GLY A 154 1.31 -1.50 -25.75
CA GLY A 154 0.42 -0.38 -26.10
C GLY A 154 -0.98 -0.43 -25.48
N TYR A 155 -1.17 -1.16 -24.37
CA TYR A 155 -2.49 -1.38 -23.80
C TYR A 155 -3.00 -0.15 -23.03
N GLU A 156 -3.97 0.57 -23.61
CA GLU A 156 -4.61 1.77 -23.04
C GLU A 156 -5.15 1.57 -21.61
N GLY A 157 -5.56 0.34 -21.26
CA GLY A 157 -6.07 0.04 -19.93
C GLY A 157 -5.06 0.29 -18.81
N TRP A 158 -3.74 0.35 -19.10
CA TRP A 158 -2.73 0.75 -18.12
C TRP A 158 -2.94 2.19 -17.64
N GLY A 159 -3.26 3.12 -18.54
CA GLY A 159 -3.53 4.51 -18.19
C GLY A 159 -4.78 4.63 -17.32
N ASP A 160 -5.83 3.88 -17.64
CA ASP A 160 -7.08 3.86 -16.86
C ASP A 160 -6.87 3.30 -15.45
N ILE A 161 -6.05 2.24 -15.30
CA ILE A 161 -5.68 1.70 -14.00
C ILE A 161 -4.92 2.75 -13.17
N VAL A 162 -3.99 3.47 -13.78
CA VAL A 162 -3.20 4.54 -13.14
C VAL A 162 -4.09 5.69 -12.67
N ARG A 163 -4.96 6.20 -13.55
CA ARG A 163 -5.94 7.24 -13.23
C ARG A 163 -6.86 6.83 -12.10
N PHE A 164 -7.46 5.64 -12.20
CA PHE A 164 -8.39 5.14 -11.21
C PHE A 164 -7.73 4.95 -9.84
N ALA A 165 -6.52 4.38 -9.80
CA ALA A 165 -5.74 4.24 -8.57
C ALA A 165 -5.41 5.59 -7.93
N ALA A 166 -5.01 6.58 -8.73
CA ALA A 166 -4.72 7.93 -8.26
C ALA A 166 -5.97 8.64 -7.75
N TRP A 167 -7.13 8.55 -8.42
CA TRP A 167 -8.33 9.24 -7.96
C TRP A 167 -8.98 8.61 -6.71
N THR A 168 -8.79 7.31 -6.51
CA THR A 168 -9.38 6.54 -5.40
C THR A 168 -8.40 6.30 -4.26
N GLY A 169 -7.13 6.67 -4.42
CA GLY A 169 -6.10 6.43 -3.41
C GLY A 169 -5.93 4.93 -3.09
N THR A 170 -6.17 4.04 -4.05
CA THR A 170 -6.10 2.58 -3.85
C THR A 170 -4.81 2.00 -4.41
N ARG A 171 -4.45 0.80 -3.96
CA ARG A 171 -3.29 0.08 -4.49
C ARG A 171 -3.67 -0.62 -5.79
N PHE A 172 -2.72 -0.77 -6.71
CA PHE A 172 -2.95 -1.52 -7.96
C PHE A 172 -3.46 -2.95 -7.75
N SER A 173 -3.02 -3.62 -6.68
CA SER A 173 -3.53 -4.96 -6.33
C SER A 173 -5.02 -4.96 -5.97
N GLU A 174 -5.52 -3.87 -5.39
CA GLU A 174 -6.94 -3.70 -5.07
C GLU A 174 -7.74 -3.38 -6.34
N VAL A 175 -7.21 -2.51 -7.21
CA VAL A 175 -7.81 -2.22 -8.52
C VAL A 175 -7.89 -3.47 -9.40
N SER A 176 -6.84 -4.30 -9.43
CA SER A 176 -6.86 -5.59 -10.13
C SER A 176 -7.94 -6.53 -9.62
N ALA A 177 -8.27 -6.46 -8.31
CA ALA A 177 -9.27 -7.30 -7.68
C ALA A 177 -10.68 -6.72 -7.67
N LEU A 178 -10.87 -5.50 -8.19
CA LEU A 178 -12.14 -4.79 -8.22
C LEU A 178 -13.15 -5.50 -9.13
N GLN A 179 -14.26 -5.93 -8.56
CA GLN A 179 -15.40 -6.50 -9.27
C GLN A 179 -16.54 -5.49 -9.37
N ALA A 180 -17.40 -5.61 -10.38
CA ALA A 180 -18.52 -4.70 -10.58
C ALA A 180 -19.43 -4.58 -9.34
N GLN A 181 -19.67 -5.70 -8.65
CA GLN A 181 -20.48 -5.74 -7.41
C GLN A 181 -19.90 -4.97 -6.22
N ASP A 182 -18.63 -4.57 -6.27
CA ASP A 182 -17.99 -3.86 -5.16
C ASP A 182 -18.32 -2.37 -5.15
N ILE A 183 -18.87 -1.85 -6.24
CA ILE A 183 -19.27 -0.44 -6.36
C ILE A 183 -20.77 -0.33 -6.14
N ASP A 184 -21.15 0.41 -5.11
CA ASP A 184 -22.51 0.88 -4.94
C ASP A 184 -22.71 2.14 -5.81
N ILE A 185 -23.47 1.99 -6.89
CA ILE A 185 -23.76 3.04 -7.86
C ILE A 185 -24.68 4.13 -7.26
N SER A 186 -25.50 3.80 -6.27
CA SER A 186 -26.41 4.76 -5.64
C SER A 186 -25.65 5.79 -4.81
N THR A 187 -24.59 5.36 -4.13
CA THR A 187 -23.74 6.21 -3.29
C THR A 187 -22.42 6.57 -3.95
N TRP A 188 -22.09 5.96 -5.09
CA TRP A 188 -20.78 6.00 -5.74
C TRP A 188 -19.65 5.71 -4.76
N THR A 189 -19.79 4.61 -4.02
CA THR A 189 -18.77 4.13 -3.08
C THR A 189 -18.26 2.76 -3.48
N TRP A 190 -16.97 2.53 -3.30
CA TRP A 190 -16.33 1.24 -3.51
C TRP A 190 -16.01 0.58 -2.17
N GLN A 191 -16.55 -0.61 -1.96
CA GLN A 191 -16.18 -1.52 -0.88
C GLN A 191 -14.90 -2.28 -1.24
N VAL A 192 -13.76 -1.85 -0.71
CA VAL A 192 -12.47 -2.50 -0.96
C VAL A 192 -12.37 -3.79 -0.13
N GLN A 193 -12.72 -4.92 -0.74
CA GLN A 193 -12.81 -6.21 -0.06
C GLN A 193 -11.71 -7.20 -0.42
N ARG A 194 -11.02 -7.01 -1.56
CA ARG A 194 -10.07 -7.98 -2.10
C ARG A 194 -8.80 -7.30 -2.63
N LEU A 195 -7.75 -8.10 -2.77
CA LEU A 195 -6.54 -7.76 -3.51
C LEU A 195 -6.01 -8.97 -4.29
N THR A 196 -5.45 -8.71 -5.47
CA THR A 196 -4.76 -9.72 -6.26
C THR A 196 -3.34 -9.89 -5.73
N VAL A 197 -2.93 -11.13 -5.50
CA VAL A 197 -1.61 -11.53 -5.02
C VAL A 197 -1.00 -12.62 -5.92
N SER A 198 0.32 -12.64 -6.04
CA SER A 198 1.03 -13.73 -6.75
C SER A 198 1.31 -14.88 -5.81
N GLY A 199 0.83 -16.08 -6.13
CA GLY A 199 1.12 -17.32 -5.41
C GLY A 199 1.62 -18.48 -6.28
N PRO A 200 1.84 -19.66 -5.69
CA PRO A 200 2.45 -20.81 -6.37
C PRO A 200 1.71 -21.26 -7.64
N GLY A 201 0.39 -21.05 -7.69
CA GLY A 201 -0.46 -21.33 -8.86
C GLY A 201 -0.71 -20.12 -9.78
N GLY A 202 0.04 -19.04 -9.64
CA GLY A 202 -0.18 -17.78 -10.36
C GLY A 202 -0.95 -16.75 -9.55
N LEU A 203 -1.68 -15.86 -10.23
CA LEU A 203 -2.38 -14.75 -9.59
C LEU A 203 -3.71 -15.19 -8.99
N ASP A 204 -3.89 -14.92 -7.70
CA ASP A 204 -5.14 -15.21 -6.99
C ASP A 204 -5.65 -14.00 -6.19
N ASP A 205 -6.93 -13.99 -5.84
CA ASP A 205 -7.57 -12.88 -5.12
C ASP A 205 -7.75 -13.32 -3.68
N ARG A 206 -7.21 -12.54 -2.76
CA ARG A 206 -7.39 -12.76 -1.33
C ARG A 206 -8.24 -11.66 -0.74
N ALA A 207 -9.08 -12.03 0.22
CA ALA A 207 -9.83 -11.07 1.01
C ALA A 207 -8.87 -10.15 1.77
N CYS A 208 -9.19 -8.86 1.78
CA CYS A 208 -8.57 -7.89 2.65
C CYS A 208 -8.78 -8.30 4.11
N ARG A 209 -7.77 -8.08 4.96
CA ARG A 209 -7.86 -8.36 6.41
C ARG A 209 -7.82 -7.07 7.21
N GLY A 210 -8.63 -7.00 8.26
CA GLY A 210 -8.67 -5.88 9.20
C GLY A 210 -8.88 -4.53 8.51
N ARG A 211 -7.98 -3.58 8.76
CA ARG A 211 -8.06 -2.18 8.26
C ARG A 211 -7.95 -2.03 6.72
N HIS A 212 -7.66 -3.11 6.01
CA HIS A 212 -7.67 -3.11 4.55
C HIS A 212 -9.07 -3.22 3.97
N HIS A 213 -10.04 -3.73 4.74
CA HIS A 213 -11.46 -3.65 4.42
C HIS A 213 -11.96 -2.23 4.71
N ARG A 214 -12.38 -1.52 3.67
CA ARG A 214 -12.76 -0.10 3.79
C ARG A 214 -13.65 0.37 2.65
N VAL A 215 -14.37 1.45 2.91
CA VAL A 215 -15.17 2.17 1.92
C VAL A 215 -14.33 3.30 1.33
N VAL A 216 -14.32 3.43 0.00
CA VAL A 216 -13.67 4.53 -0.72
C VAL A 216 -14.73 5.27 -1.56
N PRO A 217 -14.95 6.58 -1.35
CA PRO A 217 -15.85 7.34 -2.22
C PRO A 217 -15.21 7.56 -3.60
N LEU A 218 -15.98 7.36 -4.67
CA LEU A 218 -15.56 7.67 -6.03
C LEU A 218 -15.80 9.15 -6.31
N ARG A 219 -14.76 9.85 -6.77
CA ARG A 219 -14.82 11.23 -7.25
C ARG A 219 -15.35 11.28 -8.69
N PRO A 220 -15.87 12.42 -9.18
CA PRO A 220 -16.52 12.51 -10.51
C PRO A 220 -15.75 11.82 -11.64
N ALA A 221 -14.47 12.13 -11.84
CA ALA A 221 -13.64 11.50 -12.87
C ALA A 221 -13.54 9.96 -12.74
N ALA A 222 -13.46 9.43 -11.50
CA ALA A 222 -13.46 7.99 -11.26
C ALA A 222 -14.83 7.35 -11.55
N ARG A 223 -15.94 8.08 -11.32
CA ARG A 223 -17.29 7.62 -11.65
C ARG A 223 -17.46 7.50 -13.14
N GLU A 224 -17.04 8.52 -13.89
CA GLU A 224 -17.10 8.55 -15.35
C GLU A 224 -16.31 7.38 -15.96
N LEU A 225 -15.08 7.16 -15.50
CA LEU A 225 -14.26 6.06 -15.97
C LEU A 225 -14.84 4.67 -15.63
N ALA A 226 -15.51 4.55 -14.49
CA ALA A 226 -16.16 3.32 -14.03
C ALA A 226 -17.51 3.06 -14.71
N ALA A 227 -18.26 4.11 -15.06
CA ALA A 227 -19.66 4.00 -15.51
C ALA A 227 -19.84 3.08 -16.72
N ALA A 228 -19.07 3.30 -17.79
CA ALA A 228 -19.15 2.47 -19.00
C ALA A 228 -18.78 0.99 -18.72
N ARG A 229 -17.84 0.76 -17.81
CA ARG A 229 -17.40 -0.59 -17.41
C ARG A 229 -18.45 -1.29 -16.55
N LEU A 230 -19.10 -0.56 -15.65
CA LEU A 230 -20.19 -1.06 -14.81
C LEU A 230 -21.39 -1.44 -15.68
N GLU A 231 -21.74 -0.62 -16.66
CA GLU A 231 -22.81 -0.91 -17.60
C GLU A 231 -22.51 -2.17 -18.43
N ALA A 232 -21.27 -2.30 -18.93
CA ALA A 232 -20.83 -3.51 -19.63
C ALA A 232 -20.86 -4.76 -18.74
N ALA A 233 -20.69 -4.61 -17.43
CA ALA A 233 -20.69 -5.69 -16.44
C ALA A 233 -22.05 -5.90 -15.74
N ARG A 234 -23.12 -5.23 -16.16
CA ARG A 234 -24.43 -5.21 -15.47
C ARG A 234 -25.04 -6.60 -15.23
N HIS A 235 -24.71 -7.59 -16.07
CA HIS A 235 -25.19 -8.98 -15.97
C HIS A 235 -24.12 -9.94 -15.42
N THR A 236 -22.96 -9.44 -15.00
CA THR A 236 -21.87 -10.26 -14.44
C THR A 236 -21.26 -9.54 -13.24
N PRO A 237 -21.91 -9.61 -12.06
CA PRO A 237 -21.49 -8.85 -10.88
C PRO A 237 -20.05 -9.14 -10.43
N VAL A 238 -19.59 -10.38 -10.65
CA VAL A 238 -18.22 -10.85 -10.35
C VAL A 238 -17.19 -10.47 -11.41
N ALA A 239 -17.59 -9.83 -12.51
CA ALA A 239 -16.67 -9.39 -13.56
C ALA A 239 -15.73 -8.31 -13.03
N ARG A 240 -14.45 -8.40 -13.42
CA ARG A 240 -13.46 -7.39 -13.08
C ARG A 240 -13.71 -6.12 -13.86
N LEU A 241 -13.68 -4.99 -13.14
CA LEU A 241 -13.86 -3.69 -13.76
C LEU A 241 -12.60 -3.24 -14.51
N PHE A 242 -11.43 -3.60 -13.97
CA PHE A 242 -10.13 -3.34 -14.58
C PHE A 242 -9.37 -4.64 -14.76
N THR A 243 -8.75 -4.81 -15.92
CA THR A 243 -7.95 -5.98 -16.28
C THR A 243 -6.67 -5.54 -16.96
N GLY A 244 -5.63 -6.37 -16.90
CA GLY A 244 -4.50 -6.25 -17.81
C GLY A 244 -4.85 -6.75 -19.23
N PRO A 245 -3.85 -6.82 -20.11
CA PRO A 245 -3.99 -7.37 -21.45
C PRO A 245 -4.71 -8.72 -21.47
N HIS A 246 -5.47 -8.97 -22.54
CA HIS A 246 -6.29 -10.18 -22.72
C HIS A 246 -7.29 -10.46 -21.58
N ARG A 247 -7.78 -9.40 -20.91
CA ARG A 247 -8.75 -9.47 -19.80
C ARG A 247 -8.26 -10.28 -18.58
N ARG A 248 -6.95 -10.36 -18.38
CA ARG A 248 -6.33 -11.11 -17.28
C ARG A 248 -6.13 -10.24 -16.03
N ARG A 249 -5.91 -10.91 -14.90
CA ARG A 249 -5.38 -10.27 -13.69
C ARG A 249 -4.02 -9.65 -13.98
N PHE A 250 -3.69 -8.58 -13.27
CA PHE A 250 -2.38 -7.96 -13.37
C PHE A 250 -1.78 -7.79 -11.96
N THR A 251 -0.48 -7.52 -11.92
CA THR A 251 0.19 -7.15 -10.68
C THR A 251 0.84 -5.79 -10.85
N ALA A 252 1.14 -5.15 -9.72
CA ALA A 252 1.95 -3.93 -9.74
C ALA A 252 3.35 -4.16 -10.34
N ALA A 253 3.89 -5.38 -10.29
CA ALA A 253 5.16 -5.72 -10.92
C ALA A 253 5.00 -5.76 -12.45
N VAL A 254 3.99 -6.48 -12.95
CA VAL A 254 3.69 -6.51 -14.40
C VAL A 254 3.45 -5.11 -14.93
N LEU A 255 2.60 -4.31 -14.27
CA LEU A 255 2.36 -2.92 -14.68
C LEU A 255 3.68 -2.13 -14.74
N ARG A 256 4.51 -2.20 -13.69
CA ARG A 256 5.82 -1.51 -13.64
C ARG A 256 6.72 -1.91 -14.79
N ASP A 257 6.92 -3.21 -14.97
CA ASP A 257 7.90 -3.74 -15.92
C ASP A 257 7.43 -3.51 -17.36
N THR A 258 6.15 -3.71 -17.64
CA THR A 258 5.56 -3.49 -18.96
C THR A 258 5.58 -2.02 -19.37
N THR A 259 5.30 -1.08 -18.45
CA THR A 259 5.21 0.37 -18.72
C THR A 259 6.53 1.12 -18.55
N ARG A 260 7.61 0.43 -18.16
CA ARG A 260 8.89 1.04 -17.75
C ARG A 260 8.69 2.16 -16.72
N TRP A 261 7.88 1.88 -15.71
CA TRP A 261 7.44 2.87 -14.73
C TRP A 261 8.57 3.72 -14.16
N ASP A 262 9.67 3.09 -13.73
CA ASP A 262 10.78 3.82 -13.09
C ASP A 262 11.43 4.83 -14.03
N ASP A 263 11.63 4.46 -15.29
CA ASP A 263 12.20 5.35 -16.31
C ASP A 263 11.26 6.53 -16.57
N VAL A 264 9.95 6.25 -16.67
CA VAL A 264 8.93 7.27 -16.94
C VAL A 264 8.79 8.25 -15.79
N VAL A 265 8.74 7.77 -14.54
CA VAL A 265 8.64 8.68 -13.39
C VAL A 265 9.92 9.49 -13.20
N ALA A 266 11.10 8.93 -13.50
CA ALA A 266 12.35 9.68 -13.49
C ALA A 266 12.36 10.77 -14.57
N GLU A 267 11.97 10.44 -15.80
CA GLU A 267 11.87 11.39 -16.92
C GLU A 267 10.91 12.55 -16.62
N LEU A 268 9.81 12.28 -15.90
CA LEU A 268 8.81 13.27 -15.52
C LEU A 268 9.12 14.01 -14.20
N GLY A 269 10.27 13.76 -13.56
CA GLY A 269 10.66 14.43 -12.32
C GLY A 269 9.85 13.97 -11.08
N HIS A 270 9.34 12.75 -11.11
CA HIS A 270 8.53 12.12 -10.06
C HIS A 270 9.20 10.87 -9.49
N GLU A 271 10.53 10.89 -9.36
CA GLU A 271 11.38 9.77 -8.89
C GLU A 271 10.93 9.15 -7.55
N HIS A 272 10.26 9.97 -6.74
CA HIS A 272 9.71 9.58 -5.45
C HIS A 272 8.47 8.65 -5.57
N LEU A 273 7.81 8.59 -6.73
CA LEU A 273 6.62 7.75 -6.95
C LEU A 273 6.98 6.28 -7.10
N ARG A 274 6.93 5.54 -6.00
CA ARG A 274 7.02 4.08 -6.01
C ARG A 274 5.66 3.45 -6.39
N ARG A 275 5.68 2.14 -6.64
CA ARG A 275 4.56 1.29 -7.13
C ARG A 275 3.20 1.46 -6.43
N GLN A 276 3.12 2.05 -5.24
CA GLN A 276 1.86 2.24 -4.50
C GLN A 276 1.63 3.69 -4.11
N ASP A 277 2.50 4.62 -4.54
CA ASP A 277 2.55 5.96 -3.98
C ASP A 277 1.51 6.88 -4.60
N LEU A 278 0.87 6.49 -5.71
CA LEU A 278 -0.38 7.11 -6.17
C LEU A 278 -1.49 7.06 -5.12
N ARG A 279 -1.41 6.15 -4.14
CA ARG A 279 -2.26 6.20 -2.94
C ARG A 279 -2.13 7.53 -2.22
N HIS A 280 -0.92 8.06 -2.09
CA HIS A 280 -0.68 9.34 -1.45
C HIS A 280 -1.31 10.49 -2.25
N THR A 281 -1.21 10.45 -3.58
CA THR A 281 -1.93 11.37 -4.47
C THR A 281 -3.43 11.36 -4.19
N GLY A 282 -4.07 10.19 -4.22
CA GLY A 282 -5.52 10.11 -4.04
C GLY A 282 -6.01 10.55 -2.67
N LEU A 283 -5.31 10.14 -1.60
CA LEU A 283 -5.67 10.54 -0.25
C LEU A 283 -5.44 12.04 -0.02
N THR A 284 -4.39 12.62 -0.60
CA THR A 284 -4.13 14.07 -0.57
C THR A 284 -5.24 14.82 -1.28
N TRP A 285 -5.61 14.39 -2.49
CA TRP A 285 -6.67 15.06 -3.25
C TRP A 285 -8.07 14.88 -2.64
N MET A 286 -8.34 13.77 -1.95
CA MET A 286 -9.56 13.62 -1.14
C MET A 286 -9.59 14.63 0.00
N ALA A 287 -8.47 14.82 0.70
CA ALA A 287 -8.36 15.82 1.75
C ALA A 287 -8.54 17.25 1.21
N ASP A 288 -7.98 17.55 0.04
CA ASP A 288 -8.11 18.86 -0.64
C ASP A 288 -9.55 19.13 -1.06
N ALA A 289 -10.23 18.11 -1.58
CA ALA A 289 -11.66 18.14 -1.88
C ALA A 289 -12.54 18.30 -0.62
N GLY A 290 -11.95 18.29 0.57
CA GLY A 290 -12.65 18.55 1.83
C GLY A 290 -13.29 17.32 2.45
N LEU A 291 -12.83 16.11 2.09
CA LEU A 291 -13.31 14.89 2.72
C LEU A 291 -13.06 14.93 4.25
N PRO A 292 -14.10 14.79 5.10
CA PRO A 292 -13.94 14.83 6.55
C PRO A 292 -12.94 13.79 7.06
N LEU A 293 -12.17 14.16 8.10
CA LEU A 293 -11.11 13.30 8.66
C LEU A 293 -11.57 11.86 8.97
N PRO A 294 -12.76 11.59 9.53
CA PRO A 294 -13.22 10.21 9.74
C PRO A 294 -13.35 9.41 8.44
N LEU A 295 -13.91 10.02 7.38
CA LEU A 295 -14.04 9.37 6.08
C LEU A 295 -12.67 9.20 5.40
N LEU A 296 -11.77 10.16 5.56
CA LEU A 296 -10.39 10.06 5.10
C LEU A 296 -9.64 8.93 5.82
N CYS A 297 -9.84 8.76 7.14
CA CYS A 297 -9.28 7.64 7.90
C CYS A 297 -9.81 6.30 7.39
N GLY A 298 -11.12 6.23 7.12
CA GLY A 298 -11.77 5.08 6.48
C GLY A 298 -11.13 4.73 5.15
N ALA A 299 -11.10 5.67 4.20
CA ALA A 299 -10.51 5.48 2.87
C ALA A 299 -9.00 5.17 2.92
N ALA A 300 -8.27 5.77 3.86
CA ALA A 300 -6.85 5.50 4.08
C ALA A 300 -6.57 4.17 4.79
N GLY A 301 -7.55 3.59 5.49
CA GLY A 301 -7.35 2.42 6.36
C GLY A 301 -6.35 2.70 7.49
N ARG A 302 -6.27 3.96 7.95
CA ARG A 302 -5.26 4.46 8.90
C ARG A 302 -5.90 5.22 10.06
N PRO A 303 -5.26 5.22 11.25
CA PRO A 303 -5.75 5.99 12.38
C PRO A 303 -5.59 7.51 12.13
N PRO A 304 -6.32 8.37 12.86
CA PRO A 304 -6.32 9.82 12.65
C PRO A 304 -4.93 10.47 12.72
N GLN A 305 -4.04 9.98 13.59
CA GLN A 305 -2.69 10.51 13.74
C GLN A 305 -1.88 10.42 12.45
N GLU A 306 -2.05 9.32 11.70
CA GLU A 306 -1.37 9.12 10.42
C GLU A 306 -2.11 9.81 9.27
N ALA A 307 -3.45 9.80 9.27
CA ALA A 307 -4.25 10.39 8.21
C ALA A 307 -4.19 11.93 8.18
N ARG A 308 -3.91 12.57 9.33
CA ARG A 308 -3.70 14.03 9.40
C ARG A 308 -2.57 14.53 8.50
N GLY A 309 -1.57 13.69 8.21
CA GLY A 309 -0.48 14.04 7.30
C GLY A 309 -0.93 14.32 5.86
N TYR A 310 -2.16 13.97 5.48
CA TYR A 310 -2.76 14.32 4.19
C TYR A 310 -3.56 15.63 4.21
N LEU A 311 -3.88 16.18 5.38
CA LEU A 311 -4.67 17.41 5.45
C LEU A 311 -3.84 18.63 5.02
N PRO A 312 -4.45 19.65 4.38
CA PRO A 312 -3.77 20.91 4.12
C PRO A 312 -3.31 21.55 5.43
N PRO A 313 -2.13 22.22 5.45
CA PRO A 313 -1.60 22.85 6.67
C PRO A 313 -2.53 23.94 7.24
N ASP A 314 -3.30 24.61 6.38
CA ASP A 314 -4.07 25.80 6.77
C ASP A 314 -5.59 25.57 6.91
N ARG A 315 -6.08 24.32 6.93
CA ARG A 315 -7.53 24.05 7.01
C ARG A 315 -7.95 23.68 8.45
N PRO A 316 -8.86 24.43 9.09
CA PRO A 316 -9.48 23.96 10.32
C PRO A 316 -10.25 22.67 10.04
N VAL A 317 -10.01 21.63 10.83
CA VAL A 317 -10.72 20.34 10.75
C VAL A 317 -12.20 20.63 10.93
N ARG A 318 -12.99 20.58 9.84
CA ARG A 318 -14.45 20.63 9.97
C ARG A 318 -14.89 19.40 10.76
N PRO A 319 -15.62 19.57 11.89
CA PRO A 319 -16.25 18.44 12.57
C PRO A 319 -17.14 17.69 11.58
N ALA A 320 -17.24 16.37 11.73
CA ALA A 320 -18.23 15.60 10.98
C ALA A 320 -19.62 16.19 11.27
N GLU A 321 -20.31 16.67 10.24
CA GLU A 321 -21.74 16.96 10.36
C GLU A 321 -22.45 15.65 10.72
N ARG A 322 -23.25 15.70 11.80
CA ARG A 322 -24.03 14.54 12.24
C ARG A 322 -24.99 14.15 11.10
N PRO A 323 -25.23 12.85 10.84
CA PRO A 323 -26.22 12.45 9.85
C PRO A 323 -27.59 12.92 10.32
N GLY A 324 -28.23 13.86 9.60
CA GLY A 324 -29.64 14.20 9.84
C GLY A 324 -30.09 15.65 9.62
N GLU A 325 -29.22 16.61 9.29
CA GLU A 325 -29.68 18.00 9.07
C GLU A 325 -29.61 18.39 7.57
N PRO A 326 -30.73 18.82 6.95
CA PRO A 326 -30.71 19.22 5.56
C PRO A 326 -29.91 20.51 5.38
N PRO A 327 -29.26 20.72 4.22
CA PRO A 327 -28.44 21.89 3.99
C PRO A 327 -29.29 23.16 4.08
N VAL A 328 -28.84 24.10 4.92
CA VAL A 328 -29.39 25.46 4.96
C VAL A 328 -29.11 26.12 3.61
N SER A 329 -30.14 26.17 2.77
CA SER A 329 -30.12 26.86 1.50
C SER A 329 -29.81 28.35 1.72
N SER A 330 -28.63 28.79 1.30
CA SER A 330 -28.30 30.20 1.16
C SER A 330 -28.91 30.73 -0.15
N ALA A 331 -30.22 30.91 -0.15
CA ALA A 331 -30.88 31.69 -1.19
C ALA A 331 -30.64 33.19 -0.94
N PRO A 332 -30.27 33.99 -1.95
CA PRO A 332 -30.11 35.42 -1.78
C PRO A 332 -31.47 36.07 -1.52
N ALA A 333 -31.50 36.98 -0.54
CA ALA A 333 -32.67 37.74 -0.12
C ALA A 333 -33.32 38.45 -1.32
N ARG A 334 -34.55 38.06 -1.67
CA ARG A 334 -35.41 38.85 -2.55
C ARG A 334 -35.92 40.05 -1.76
N THR A 335 -35.46 41.24 -2.16
CA THR A 335 -35.99 42.52 -1.71
C THR A 335 -37.43 42.67 -2.22
N THR A 336 -38.38 42.72 -1.30
CA THR A 336 -39.77 43.06 -1.55
C THR A 336 -39.91 44.58 -1.65
N GLY A 337 -40.02 45.10 -2.87
CA GLY A 337 -40.44 46.48 -3.16
C GLY A 337 -41.79 46.46 -3.87
N GLY A 338 -42.84 46.93 -3.19
CA GLY A 338 -44.22 46.91 -3.66
C GLY A 338 -44.51 47.87 -4.82
N GLY A 339 -45.41 47.45 -5.70
CA GLY A 339 -46.04 48.27 -6.73
C GLY A 339 -47.41 47.71 -7.08
N ARG A 340 -48.46 48.27 -6.47
CA ARG A 340 -49.87 48.01 -6.79
C ARG A 340 -50.19 48.48 -8.20
N THR A 341 -50.82 47.63 -9.01
CA THR A 341 -51.82 48.05 -10.00
C THR A 341 -52.80 46.91 -10.24
N ALA A 342 -54.03 47.10 -9.76
CA ALA A 342 -55.19 46.30 -10.11
C ALA A 342 -55.65 46.68 -11.53
N PHE A 343 -56.14 45.75 -12.34
CA PHE A 343 -57.32 45.98 -13.19
C PHE A 343 -57.91 44.68 -13.76
N ARG A 344 -59.15 44.41 -13.30
CA ARG A 344 -60.32 43.79 -13.95
C ARG A 344 -60.17 42.66 -14.98
N ARG A 345 -60.78 41.52 -14.64
CA ARG A 345 -61.37 40.54 -15.56
C ARG A 345 -62.57 41.13 -16.34
N PRO A 346 -62.85 40.59 -17.54
CA PRO A 346 -64.21 40.38 -18.03
C PRO A 346 -64.53 38.88 -18.21
N PRO A 347 -65.82 38.54 -18.40
CA PRO A 347 -66.39 37.25 -17.99
C PRO A 347 -66.48 36.22 -19.12
N ALA A 348 -66.76 34.99 -18.69
CA ALA A 348 -67.08 33.85 -19.51
C ALA A 348 -68.29 34.11 -20.43
N GLY A 349 -68.15 33.64 -21.67
CA GLY A 349 -69.18 33.35 -22.64
C GLY A 349 -68.79 32.08 -23.37
#